data_AF-A0A1F7BS73-F1
#
_entry.id   AF-A0A1F7BS73-F1
#
_cell.length_a   1.000
_cell.length_b   1.000
_cell.length_c   1.000
_cell.angle_alpha   90.00
_cell.angle_beta   90.00
_cell.angle_gamma   90.00
#
_symmetry.space_group_name_H-M   'P 1'
#
loop_
_entity.id
_entity.type
_entity.pdbx_description
1 polymer ?
#
loop_
_entity_poly.entity_id
_entity_poly.type
_entity_poly.pdbx_seq_one_letter_code
_entity_poly.pdbx_strand_id
1 'polypeptide(L)'
;MNWLVQLFSRSKSVETEVLKRLPPDISFEFRADFDDQNNPVIFVCAPNYEGLITEGATFQEAVVNACDAILTYFNVPREYANLVEYRIKKKEDQRQLISDIAGLKQVVLSRHNPVCA
;
A
#
# COMPACT_ATOMS: atom_id res chain seq x y z
N MET A 1 -32.56 -10.26 22.04
CA MET A 1 -31.91 -10.27 20.70
C MET A 1 -30.61 -9.44 20.71
N ASN A 2 -29.66 -9.73 21.61
CA ASN A 2 -28.43 -8.90 21.79
C ASN A 2 -27.10 -9.70 21.76
N TRP A 3 -27.15 -11.02 21.55
CA TRP A 3 -25.94 -11.87 21.57
C TRP A 3 -25.23 -11.92 20.22
N LEU A 4 -25.95 -11.71 19.11
CA LEU A 4 -25.37 -11.65 17.77
C LEU A 4 -24.47 -10.42 17.56
N VAL A 5 -24.73 -9.31 18.26
CA VAL A 5 -23.93 -8.08 18.14
C VAL A 5 -22.56 -8.23 18.84
N GLN A 6 -22.44 -9.12 19.83
CA GLN A 6 -21.17 -9.40 20.51
C GLN A 6 -20.21 -10.29 19.68
N LEU A 7 -20.69 -10.99 18.66
CA LEU A 7 -19.84 -11.77 17.74
C LEU A 7 -19.09 -10.88 16.73
N PHE A 8 -19.50 -9.61 16.58
CA PHE A 8 -18.84 -8.61 15.74
C PHE A 8 -17.85 -7.71 16.51
N SER A 9 -17.48 -8.10 17.74
CA SER A 9 -16.32 -7.46 18.37
C SER A 9 -15.07 -7.83 17.58
N ARG A 10 -14.29 -6.83 17.14
CA ARG A 10 -12.97 -7.03 16.49
C ARG A 10 -12.18 -8.06 17.30
N SER A 11 -11.96 -9.24 16.71
CA SER A 11 -11.20 -10.28 17.38
C SER A 11 -9.74 -9.83 17.47
N LYS A 12 -9.23 -9.67 18.69
CA LYS A 12 -7.82 -9.30 18.93
C LYS A 12 -6.84 -10.30 18.31
N SER A 13 -7.21 -11.58 18.26
CA SER A 13 -6.38 -12.62 17.65
C SER A 13 -6.28 -12.45 16.14
N VAL A 14 -7.39 -12.13 15.47
CA VAL A 14 -7.41 -11.88 14.02
C VAL A 14 -6.67 -10.59 13.70
N GLU A 15 -6.87 -9.52 14.48
CA GLU A 15 -6.11 -8.27 14.36
C GLU A 15 -4.60 -8.51 14.44
N THR A 16 -4.15 -9.24 15.47
CA THR A 16 -2.73 -9.55 15.67
C THR A 16 -2.16 -10.34 14.49
N GLU A 17 -2.92 -11.32 13.99
CA GLU A 17 -2.47 -12.16 12.89
C GLU A 17 -2.41 -11.40 11.55
N VAL A 18 -3.39 -10.53 11.28
CA VAL A 18 -3.40 -9.63 10.11
C VAL A 18 -2.19 -8.68 10.15
N LEU A 19 -1.96 -8.02 11.30
CA LEU A 19 -0.83 -7.11 11.47
C LEU A 19 0.52 -7.84 11.41
N LYS A 20 0.60 -9.10 11.83
CA LYS A 20 1.85 -9.87 11.79
C LYS A 20 2.29 -10.21 10.35
N ARG A 21 1.34 -10.41 9.44
CA ARG A 21 1.61 -10.81 8.04
C ARG A 21 2.01 -9.64 7.15
N LEU A 22 1.56 -8.44 7.50
CA LEU A 22 1.84 -7.24 6.72
C LEU A 22 3.31 -6.81 6.87
N PRO A 23 4.05 -6.64 5.76
CA PRO A 23 5.44 -6.21 5.81
C PRO A 23 5.54 -4.77 6.33
N PRO A 24 6.62 -4.44 7.06
CA PRO A 24 6.83 -3.09 7.59
C PRO A 24 7.12 -2.07 6.49
N ASP A 25 7.83 -2.49 5.43
CA ASP A 25 8.23 -1.65 4.31
C ASP A 25 7.95 -2.41 3.00
N ILE A 26 7.39 -1.72 2.00
CA ILE A 26 7.22 -2.23 0.64
C ILE A 26 7.81 -1.21 -0.33
N SER A 27 8.64 -1.69 -1.25
CA SER A 27 9.22 -0.88 -2.32
C SER A 27 8.37 -0.97 -3.57
N PHE A 28 8.07 0.19 -4.15
CA PHE A 28 7.30 0.35 -5.37
C PHE A 28 8.09 1.12 -6.41
N GLU A 29 7.85 0.78 -7.67
CA GLU A 29 8.29 1.48 -8.86
C GLU A 29 7.10 2.18 -9.49
N PHE A 30 7.21 3.50 -9.66
CA PHE A 30 6.23 4.34 -10.30
C PHE A 30 6.77 4.72 -11.68
N ARG A 31 6.06 4.35 -12.73
CA ARG A 31 6.42 4.63 -14.12
C ARG A 31 5.33 5.44 -14.79
N ALA A 32 5.67 6.64 -15.24
CA ALA A 32 4.77 7.43 -16.07
C ALA A 32 4.81 6.91 -17.52
N ASP A 33 3.64 6.62 -18.08
CA ASP A 33 3.48 6.18 -19.47
C ASP A 33 2.10 6.62 -20.00
N PHE A 34 1.72 6.16 -21.19
CA PHE A 34 0.38 6.35 -21.74
C PHE A 34 -0.42 5.03 -21.71
N ASP A 35 -1.72 5.12 -21.42
CA ASP A 35 -2.64 3.98 -21.51
C ASP A 35 -3.00 3.65 -22.98
N ASP A 36 -3.80 2.60 -23.19
CA ASP A 36 -4.28 2.18 -24.51
C ASP A 36 -5.14 3.23 -25.23
N GLN A 37 -5.59 4.26 -24.50
CA GLN A 37 -6.38 5.39 -25.00
C GLN A 37 -5.53 6.65 -25.19
N ASN A 38 -4.20 6.55 -25.02
CA ASN A 38 -3.24 7.65 -25.10
C ASN A 38 -3.44 8.74 -24.03
N ASN A 39 -3.99 8.37 -22.87
CA ASN A 39 -4.03 9.23 -21.69
C ASN A 39 -2.78 9.01 -20.82
N PRO A 40 -2.22 10.06 -20.20
CA PRO A 40 -1.12 9.91 -19.27
C PRO A 40 -1.57 9.15 -18.03
N VAL A 41 -0.81 8.12 -17.65
CA VAL A 41 -1.05 7.28 -16.49
C VAL A 41 0.26 6.97 -15.77
N ILE A 42 0.20 6.77 -14.46
CA ILE A 42 1.32 6.31 -13.66
C ILE A 42 1.06 4.87 -13.27
N PHE A 43 1.78 3.95 -13.90
CA PHE A 43 1.81 2.55 -13.51
C PHE A 43 2.64 2.36 -12.25
N VAL A 44 2.16 1.54 -11.34
CA VAL A 44 2.80 1.25 -10.07
C VAL A 44 2.94 -0.25 -9.92
N CYS A 45 4.15 -0.72 -9.67
CA CYS A 45 4.42 -2.12 -9.39
C CYS A 45 5.32 -2.27 -8.17
N ALA A 46 5.15 -3.37 -7.43
CA ALA A 46 6.09 -3.74 -6.38
C ALA A 46 6.95 -4.91 -6.89
N PRO A 47 8.22 -4.69 -7.30
CA PRO A 47 9.04 -5.72 -7.95
C PRO A 47 9.22 -7.00 -7.14
N ASN A 48 9.18 -6.90 -5.81
CA ASN A 48 9.36 -8.02 -4.90
C ASN A 48 8.05 -8.76 -4.57
N TYR A 49 6.91 -8.31 -5.10
CA TYR A 49 5.58 -8.85 -4.83
C TYR A 49 4.85 -9.06 -6.15
N GLU A 50 4.98 -10.26 -6.72
CA GLU A 50 4.38 -10.63 -8.00
C GLU A 50 2.86 -10.40 -8.00
N GLY A 51 2.35 -9.67 -9.01
CA GLY A 51 0.92 -9.35 -9.11
C GLY A 51 0.45 -8.17 -8.25
N LEU A 52 1.32 -7.57 -7.42
CA LEU A 52 1.03 -6.31 -6.73
C LEU A 52 1.28 -5.14 -7.70
N ILE A 53 0.27 -4.84 -8.51
CA ILE A 53 0.27 -3.78 -9.51
C ILE A 53 -0.97 -2.90 -9.37
N THR A 54 -0.83 -1.62 -9.70
CA THR A 54 -1.92 -0.66 -9.75
C THR A 54 -1.52 0.53 -10.62
N GLU A 55 -2.40 1.52 -10.75
CA GLU A 55 -2.19 2.69 -11.58
C GLU A 55 -2.91 3.92 -11.01
N GLY A 56 -2.60 5.11 -11.49
CA GLY A 56 -3.34 6.34 -11.16
C GLY A 56 -3.00 7.47 -12.14
N ALA A 57 -3.90 8.45 -12.26
CA ALA A 57 -3.70 9.59 -13.16
C ALA A 57 -2.74 10.63 -12.58
N THR A 58 -2.63 10.69 -11.24
CA THR A 58 -1.69 11.58 -10.53
C THR A 58 -0.79 10.80 -9.59
N PHE A 59 0.35 11.38 -9.20
CA PHE A 59 1.27 10.72 -8.27
C PHE A 59 0.61 10.45 -6.90
N GLN A 60 -0.20 11.38 -6.40
CA GLN A 60 -0.92 11.24 -5.14
C GLN A 60 -1.96 10.12 -5.21
N GLU A 61 -2.73 10.06 -6.29
CA GLU A 61 -3.69 8.99 -6.54
C GLU A 61 -3.00 7.63 -6.68
N ALA A 62 -1.92 7.55 -7.45
CA ALA A 62 -1.14 6.33 -7.62
C ALA A 62 -0.58 5.82 -6.27
N VAL A 63 -0.20 6.71 -5.35
CA VAL A 63 0.21 6.34 -3.99
C VAL A 63 -0.96 5.81 -3.16
N VAL A 64 -2.13 6.45 -3.23
CA VAL A 64 -3.34 5.96 -2.53
C VAL A 64 -3.73 4.57 -3.05
N ASN A 65 -3.77 4.41 -4.37
CA ASN A 65 -4.09 3.13 -5.00
C ASN A 65 -3.05 2.06 -4.65
N ALA A 66 -1.76 2.43 -4.53
CA ALA A 66 -0.72 1.51 -4.05
C ALA A 66 -0.99 1.06 -2.61
N CYS A 67 -1.39 1.97 -1.72
CA CYS A 67 -1.78 1.61 -0.35
C CYS A 67 -2.96 0.63 -0.33
N ASP A 68 -4.00 0.87 -1.13
CA ASP A 68 -5.17 -0.02 -1.22
C ASP A 68 -4.83 -1.38 -1.84
N ALA A 69 -3.93 -1.39 -2.84
CA ALA A 69 -3.43 -2.62 -3.45
C ALA A 69 -2.67 -3.49 -2.45
N ILE A 70 -1.90 -2.91 -1.53
CA ILE A 70 -1.25 -3.66 -0.43
C ILE A 70 -2.31 -4.37 0.41
N LEU A 71 -3.36 -3.65 0.84
CA LEU A 71 -4.41 -4.23 1.68
C LEU A 71 -5.12 -5.38 0.98
N THR A 72 -5.37 -5.24 -0.32
CA THR A 72 -5.99 -6.28 -1.15
C THR A 72 -5.06 -7.49 -1.33
N TYR A 73 -3.79 -7.26 -1.66
CA TYR A 73 -2.80 -8.31 -1.88
C TYR A 73 -2.58 -9.20 -0.64
N PHE A 74 -2.55 -8.60 0.54
CA PHE A 74 -2.42 -9.32 1.80
C PHE A 74 -3.75 -9.81 2.39
N ASN A 75 -4.86 -9.70 1.63
CA ASN A 75 -6.20 -10.10 2.05
C ASN A 75 -6.61 -9.49 3.41
N VAL A 76 -6.31 -8.20 3.62
CA VAL A 76 -6.67 -7.49 4.84
C VAL A 76 -8.19 -7.29 4.87
N PRO A 77 -8.90 -7.82 5.89
CA PRO A 77 -10.34 -7.63 5.97
C PRO A 77 -10.68 -6.16 6.19
N ARG A 78 -11.78 -5.70 5.57
CA ARG A 78 -12.22 -4.29 5.60
C ARG A 78 -12.33 -3.71 7.01
N GLU A 79 -12.72 -4.52 7.98
CA GLU A 79 -12.87 -4.10 9.39
C GLU A 79 -11.53 -3.73 10.08
N TYR A 80 -10.41 -4.23 9.54
CA TYR A 80 -9.04 -3.99 10.01
C TYR A 80 -8.24 -3.07 9.09
N ALA A 81 -8.72 -2.77 7.88
CA ALA A 81 -8.05 -1.87 6.93
C ALA A 81 -7.74 -0.50 7.56
N ASN A 82 -8.67 0.05 8.34
CA ASN A 82 -8.49 1.33 9.04
C ASN A 82 -7.39 1.32 10.12
N LEU A 83 -6.86 0.15 10.49
CA LEU A 83 -5.75 0.02 11.45
C LEU A 83 -4.38 0.06 10.75
N VAL A 84 -4.35 0.09 9.42
CA VAL A 84 -3.12 0.00 8.64
C VAL A 84 -3.03 1.24 7.77
N GLU A 85 -2.04 2.08 8.04
CA GLU A 85 -1.75 3.24 7.22
C GLU A 85 -0.36 3.09 6.63
N TYR A 86 -0.22 3.18 5.30
CA TYR A 86 1.10 3.23 4.66
C TYR A 86 1.44 4.67 4.29
N ARG A 87 2.67 5.08 4.60
CA ARG A 87 3.17 6.42 4.31
C ARG A 87 4.49 6.35 3.58
N ILE A 88 4.76 7.34 2.73
CA ILE A 88 6.04 7.47 2.05
C ILE A 88 7.15 7.72 3.08
N LYS A 89 8.18 6.87 3.06
CA LYS A 89 9.38 7.02 3.91
C LYS A 89 10.20 8.24 3.44
N LYS A 90 10.32 9.28 4.28
CA LYS A 90 11.05 10.52 3.95
C LYS A 90 12.59 10.33 4.00
N LYS A 91 13.21 10.40 2.82
CA LYS A 91 14.51 10.98 2.40
C LYS A 91 15.82 10.95 3.22
N GLU A 92 15.98 10.31 4.37
CA GLU A 92 17.37 10.11 4.86
C GLU A 92 18.11 9.00 4.09
N ASP A 93 17.39 8.01 3.53
CA ASP A 93 17.98 6.88 2.78
C ASP A 93 17.76 6.90 1.25
N GLN A 94 17.10 7.92 0.68
CA GLN A 94 16.78 7.92 -0.77
C GLN A 94 17.97 8.27 -1.69
N ARG A 95 19.21 8.30 -1.18
CA ARG A 95 20.41 8.62 -1.99
C ARG A 95 20.86 7.49 -2.91
N GLN A 96 20.28 6.28 -2.83
CA GLN A 96 20.82 5.11 -3.55
C GLN A 96 19.86 4.34 -4.46
N LEU A 97 18.60 4.78 -4.62
CA LEU A 97 17.60 4.07 -5.44
C LEU A 97 16.89 5.01 -6.43
N ILE A 98 17.62 5.99 -6.95
CA ILE A 98 17.19 6.73 -8.14
C ILE A 98 18.07 6.21 -9.28
N SER A 99 17.64 5.12 -9.92
CA SER A 99 18.14 4.86 -11.27
C SER A 99 17.49 5.92 -12.17
N ASP A 100 18.29 6.83 -12.71
CA ASP A 100 17.87 7.89 -13.64
C ASP A 100 17.47 7.30 -15.01
N ILE A 101 16.48 6.41 -15.02
CA ILE A 101 15.74 6.03 -16.22
C ILE A 101 14.59 7.04 -16.31
N ALA A 102 14.58 7.83 -17.39
CA ALA A 102 13.56 8.86 -17.61
C ALA A 102 12.14 8.30 -17.39
N GLY A 103 11.44 8.81 -16.38
CA GLY A 103 10.05 8.44 -16.07
C GLY A 103 9.86 7.37 -14.98
N LEU A 104 10.93 6.76 -14.43
CA LEU A 104 10.84 5.79 -13.33
C LEU A 104 11.18 6.46 -11.98
N LYS A 105 10.33 6.24 -10.97
CA LYS A 105 10.54 6.72 -9.60
C LYS A 105 10.30 5.60 -8.60
N GLN A 106 11.32 5.26 -7.82
CA GLN A 106 11.17 4.29 -6.73
C GLN A 106 10.72 4.99 -5.43
N VAL A 107 9.75 4.37 -4.76
CA VAL A 107 9.15 4.87 -3.52
C VAL A 107 9.00 3.72 -2.54
N VAL A 108 9.42 3.93 -1.29
CA VAL A 108 9.19 2.98 -0.20
C VAL A 108 8.00 3.47 0.61
N LEU A 109 6.98 2.61 0.71
CA LEU A 109 5.84 2.78 1.59
C LEU A 109 6.09 2.01 2.89
N SER A 110 6.14 2.74 3.98
CA SER A 110 6.32 2.20 5.33
C SER A 110 4.99 2.15 6.05
N ARG A 111 4.71 1.02 6.68
CA ARG A 111 3.55 0.83 7.53
C ARG A 111 3.68 1.68 8.78
N HIS A 112 2.75 2.58 8.96
CA HIS A 112 2.50 3.34 10.17
C HIS A 112 1.33 2.67 10.90
N ASN A 113 1.62 2.03 12.04
CA ASN A 113 0.55 1.58 12.93
C ASN A 113 0.06 2.83 13.67
N PRO A 114 -1.20 3.29 13.48
CA PRO A 114 -1.75 4.29 14.38
C PRO A 114 -1.74 3.69 15.78
N VAL A 115 -1.04 4.34 16.70
CA VAL A 115 -1.13 4.01 18.12
C VAL A 115 -2.56 4.33 18.51
N CYS A 116 -3.41 3.30 18.65
CA CYS A 116 -4.64 3.44 19.40
C CYS A 116 -4.23 3.75 20.85
N ALA A 117 -4.22 5.04 21.19
CA ALA A 117 -4.21 5.52 22.57
C ALA A 117 -5.57 5.27 23.24
#